data_AF-A0A949XZB1-F1
#
_entry.id   AF-A0A949XZB1-F1
#
_cell.length_a   1.000
_cell.length_b   1.000
_cell.length_c   1.000
_cell.angle_alpha   90.00
_cell.angle_beta   90.00
_cell.angle_gamma   90.00
#
_symmetry.space_group_name_H-M   'P 1'
#
loop_
_entity.id
_entity.type
_entity.pdbx_description
1 polymer ?
#
loop_
_entity_poly.entity_id
_entity_poly.type
_entity_poly.pdbx_seq_one_letter_code
_entity_poly.pdbx_strand_id
1 'polypeptide(L)'
;MERFFVRAGSVNAVRKALGRAPGNVRVIGRFDRDTIECSHTMEPHSLERLWPIILSRLEKAGLSVVPRPGEPPAGDSGRGDDS
;
A
#
# COMPACT_ATOMS: atom_id res chain seq x y z
N MET A 1 12.09 3.65 3.93
CA MET A 1 10.71 4.17 3.82
C MET A 1 10.06 3.43 2.68
N GLU A 2 9.05 2.62 3.00
CA GLU A 2 8.36 1.79 2.02
C GLU A 2 7.08 2.48 1.55
N ARG A 3 6.67 2.15 0.32
CA ARG A 3 5.54 2.78 -0.37
C ARG A 3 4.54 1.72 -0.77
N PHE A 4 3.26 2.06 -0.68
CA PHE A 4 2.16 1.21 -1.10
C PHE A 4 1.05 2.05 -1.72
N PHE A 5 0.22 1.40 -2.53
CA PHE A 5 -0.81 2.06 -3.31
C PHE A 5 -2.18 1.64 -2.82
N VAL A 6 -3.10 2.59 -2.72
CA VAL A 6 -4.48 2.33 -2.28
C VAL A 6 -5.41 2.74 -3.40
N ARG A 7 -6.30 1.84 -3.80
CA ARG A 7 -7.37 2.15 -4.75
C ARG A 7 -8.40 3.04 -4.05
N ALA A 8 -8.47 4.30 -4.47
CA ALA A 8 -9.39 5.28 -3.94
C ALA A 8 -9.59 6.43 -4.94
N GLY A 9 -10.84 6.87 -5.10
CA GLY A 9 -11.16 8.08 -5.87
C GLY A 9 -10.82 9.39 -5.15
N SER A 10 -10.43 9.35 -3.87
CA SER A 10 -10.18 10.56 -3.07
C SER A 10 -9.09 10.38 -2.03
N VAL A 11 -8.12 11.31 -2.03
CA VAL A 11 -7.05 11.42 -1.02
C VAL A 11 -7.63 11.57 0.39
N ASN A 12 -8.72 12.33 0.54
CA ASN A 12 -9.33 12.56 1.85
C ASN A 12 -9.96 11.31 2.44
N ALA A 13 -10.50 10.42 1.61
CA ALA A 13 -11.02 9.13 2.07
C ALA A 13 -9.90 8.28 2.67
N VAL A 14 -8.75 8.22 1.98
CA VAL A 14 -7.56 7.51 2.46
C VAL A 14 -7.00 8.14 3.74
N ARG A 15 -6.89 9.47 3.79
CA ARG A 15 -6.46 10.19 5.01
C ARG A 15 -7.39 9.93 6.20
N LYS A 16 -8.70 9.84 5.98
CA LYS A 16 -9.67 9.55 7.04
C LYS A 16 -9.55 8.11 7.54
N ALA A 17 -9.36 7.15 6.63
CA ALA A 17 -9.15 5.74 6.98
C ALA A 17 -7.83 5.52 7.75
N LEU A 18 -6.76 6.19 7.32
CA LEU A 18 -5.40 6.05 7.87
C LEU A 18 -5.08 7.04 9.00
N GLY A 19 -5.91 8.05 9.25
CA GLY A 19 -5.62 9.14 10.19
C GLY A 19 -5.41 8.73 11.65
N ARG A 20 -5.71 7.46 12.00
CA ARG A 20 -5.39 6.86 13.30
C ARG A 20 -4.60 5.55 13.17
N ALA A 21 -4.11 5.22 11.99
CA ALA A 21 -3.45 3.94 11.74
C ALA A 21 -2.13 3.86 12.53
N PRO A 22 -1.81 2.71 13.13
CA PRO A 22 -0.52 2.49 13.74
C PRO A 22 0.58 2.47 12.66
N GLY A 23 1.82 2.80 13.03
CA GLY A 23 2.96 2.61 12.13
C GLY A 23 3.36 3.80 11.25
N ASN A 24 3.02 5.04 11.64
CA ASN A 24 3.47 6.25 10.94
C ASN A 24 3.12 6.26 9.44
N VAL A 25 1.97 5.69 9.09
CA VAL A 25 1.48 5.68 7.72
C VAL A 25 1.10 7.11 7.29
N ARG A 26 1.60 7.55 6.14
CA ARG A 26 1.33 8.88 5.59
C ARG A 26 0.88 8.77 4.14
N VAL A 27 -0.12 9.58 3.79
CA VAL A 27 -0.55 9.75 2.40
C VAL A 27 0.40 10.73 1.73
N ILE A 28 1.00 10.31 0.61
CA ILE A 28 1.91 11.15 -0.19
C ILE A 28 1.09 12.02 -1.14
N GLY A 29 0.18 11.41 -1.89
CA GLY A 29 -0.61 12.11 -2.90
C GLY A 29 -1.40 11.18 -3.80
N ARG A 30 -2.02 11.75 -4.84
CA ARG A 30 -2.70 10.98 -5.88
C ARG A 30 -1.67 10.48 -6.89
N PHE A 31 -1.62 9.16 -7.11
CA PHE A 31 -0.78 8.54 -8.13
C PHE A 31 -1.48 8.57 -9.49
N ASP A 32 -2.74 8.11 -9.53
CA ASP A 32 -3.58 8.08 -10.74
C ASP A 32 -5.03 8.49 -10.41
N ARG A 33 -5.93 8.47 -11.40
CA ARG A 33 -7.36 8.80 -11.21
C ARG A 33 -7.99 8.02 -10.04
N ASP A 34 -7.65 6.74 -9.92
CA ASP A 34 -8.26 5.82 -8.94
C ASP A 34 -7.27 5.27 -7.92
N THR A 35 -6.03 5.79 -7.88
CA THR A 35 -4.95 5.25 -7.04
C THR A 35 -4.25 6.36 -6.26
N ILE A 36 -4.07 6.14 -4.97
CA ILE A 36 -3.41 7.06 -4.03
C ILE A 36 -2.13 6.43 -3.52
N GLU A 37 -1.03 7.18 -3.57
CA GLU A 37 0.27 6.76 -3.05
C GLU A 37 0.36 7.05 -1.54
N CYS A 38 0.76 6.03 -0.80
CA CYS A 38 1.00 6.09 0.63
C CYS A 38 2.41 5.60 0.97
N SER A 39 2.92 6.00 2.12
CA SER A 39 4.22 5.59 2.65
C SER A 39 4.11 5.18 4.10
N HIS A 40 5.02 4.32 4.56
CA HIS A 40 5.23 4.04 5.97
C HIS A 40 6.73 3.96 6.30
N THR A 41 7.03 4.19 7.57
CA THR A 41 8.38 4.07 8.14
C THR A 41 8.51 2.89 9.09
N MET A 42 7.54 1.96 9.08
CA MET A 42 7.62 0.74 9.89
C MET A 42 8.78 -0.15 9.43
N GLU A 43 9.45 -0.74 10.42
CA GLU A 43 10.35 -1.88 10.21
C GLU A 43 9.56 -3.13 9.78
N PRO A 44 10.17 -4.07 9.03
CA PRO A 44 9.49 -5.26 8.51
C PRO A 44 8.72 -6.06 9.58
N HIS A 45 9.33 -6.26 10.75
CA HIS A 45 8.69 -6.98 11.85
C HIS A 45 7.44 -6.28 12.41
N SER A 46 7.45 -4.94 12.44
CA SER A 46 6.27 -4.16 12.83
C SER A 46 5.21 -4.16 11.74
N LEU A 47 5.64 -4.12 10.47
CA LEU A 47 4.76 -4.20 9.32
C LEU A 47 3.95 -5.49 9.38
N GLU A 48 4.58 -6.66 9.50
CA GLU A 48 3.87 -7.96 9.56
C GLU A 48 2.75 -7.98 10.61
N ARG A 49 3.00 -7.37 11.78
CA ARG A 49 2.03 -7.33 12.88
C ARG A 49 0.93 -6.28 12.69
N LEU A 50 1.26 -5.12 12.13
CA LEU A 50 0.35 -3.97 12.03
C LEU A 50 -0.39 -3.90 10.68
N TRP A 51 0.17 -4.51 9.64
CA TRP A 51 -0.39 -4.57 8.30
C TRP A 51 -1.83 -5.10 8.25
N PRO A 52 -2.20 -6.22 8.90
CA PRO A 52 -3.59 -6.68 8.90
C PRO A 52 -4.56 -5.66 9.53
N ILE A 53 -4.10 -4.86 10.51
CA ILE A 53 -4.91 -3.78 11.11
C ILE A 53 -5.14 -2.65 10.11
N ILE A 54 -4.11 -2.31 9.32
CA ILE A 54 -4.20 -1.30 8.26
C ILE A 54 -5.16 -1.76 7.17
N LEU A 55 -5.01 -3.01 6.69
CA LEU A 55 -5.89 -3.61 5.69
C LEU A 55 -7.34 -3.60 6.16
N SER A 56 -7.63 -4.06 7.38
CA SER A 56 -8.99 -4.06 7.92
C SER A 56 -9.61 -2.66 8.01
N ARG A 57 -8.81 -1.62 8.28
CA ARG A 57 -9.31 -0.24 8.32
C ARG A 57 -9.61 0.32 6.93
N LEU A 58 -8.75 0.02 5.96
CA LEU A 58 -8.99 0.37 4.57
C LEU A 58 -10.26 -0.32 4.06
N GLU A 59 -10.40 -1.62 4.33
CA GLU A 59 -11.57 -2.41 3.95
C GLU A 59 -12.87 -1.84 4.57
N LYS A 60 -12.85 -1.49 5.87
CA LYS A 60 -13.99 -0.81 6.54
C LYS A 60 -14.36 0.53 5.92
N ALA A 61 -13.42 1.18 5.22
CA ALA A 61 -13.65 2.42 4.47
C ALA A 61 -13.99 2.17 2.99
N GLY A 62 -14.11 0.90 2.55
CA GLY A 62 -14.33 0.52 1.15
C GLY A 62 -13.10 0.71 0.26
N LEU A 63 -11.90 0.73 0.86
CA LEU A 63 -10.63 0.95 0.18
C LEU A 63 -9.81 -0.35 0.19
N SER A 64 -8.95 -0.53 -0.81
CA SER A 64 -8.07 -1.70 -0.90
C SER A 64 -6.65 -1.31 -1.29
N VAL A 65 -5.67 -2.02 -0.73
CA VAL A 65 -4.28 -1.90 -1.19
C VAL A 65 -4.15 -2.63 -2.52
N VAL A 66 -3.50 -2.00 -3.47
CA VAL A 66 -3.24 -2.54 -4.81
C VAL A 66 -1.73 -2.60 -5.05
N PRO A 67 -1.27 -3.54 -5.90
CA PRO A 67 0.10 -3.49 -6.40
C PRO A 67 0.35 -2.14 -7.09
N ARG A 68 1.62 -1.74 -7.18
CA ARG A 68 2.00 -0.54 -7.93
C ARG A 68 1.47 -0.67 -9.37
N PRO A 69 0.65 0.27 -9.86
CA PRO A 69 0.21 0.26 -11.25
C PRO A 69 1.45 0.41 -12.15
N GLY A 70 1.64 -0.54 -13.07
CA GLY A 70 2.77 -0.54 -14.02
C GLY A 70 4.03 -1.29 -13.56
N GLU A 71 4.07 -1.81 -12.34
CA GLU A 71 5.09 -2.79 -11.96
C GLU A 71 4.63 -4.16 -12.50
N PRO A 72 5.39 -4.83 -13.39
CA PRO A 72 5.07 -6.21 -13.73
C PRO A 72 5.05 -7.02 -12.42
N PRO A 73 4.13 -8.00 -12.26
CA PRO A 73 4.22 -8.92 -11.13
C PRO A 73 5.65 -9.43 -11.12
N ALA A 74 6.34 -9.33 -9.98
CA ALA A 74 7.73 -9.77 -9.84
C ALA A 74 7.82 -11.17 -10.45
N GLY A 75 8.32 -11.22 -11.68
CA GLY A 75 8.37 -12.43 -12.46
C GLY A 75 9.25 -13.36 -11.68
N ASP A 76 8.71 -14.55 -11.42
CA ASP A 76 9.46 -15.75 -11.18
C ASP A 76 10.81 -15.63 -11.89
N SER A 77 11.87 -15.43 -11.11
CA SER A 77 13.23 -15.42 -11.60
C SER A 77 13.63 -16.87 -11.87
N GLY A 78 12.83 -17.57 -12.68
CA GLY A 78 13.08 -18.88 -13.21
C GLY A 78 14.12 -18.80 -14.31
N ARG A 79 15.35 -18.48 -13.89
CA ARG A 79 16.54 -19.22 -14.28
C ARG A 79 16.57 -19.71 -15.73
N GLY A 80 16.98 -18.80 -16.63
CA GLY A 80 17.70 -19.21 -17.83
C GLY A 80 19.08 -19.72 -17.41
N ASP A 81 19.18 -21.00 -17.04
CA ASP A 81 20.46 -21.69 -17.04
C ASP A 81 20.66 -22.29 -18.44
N ASP A 82 21.65 -21.70 -19.10
CA ASP A 82 22.39 -22.10 -20.28
C ASP A 82 22.90 -23.57 -20.22
N SER A 83 22.50 -24.41 -21.18
CA SER A 83 23.32 -25.45 -21.86
C SER A 83 22.49 -26.33 -22.79
#